data_AF-A0A924J042-F1
#
_entry.id   AF-A0A924J042-F1
#
_cell.length_a   1.000
_cell.length_b   1.000
_cell.length_c   1.000
_cell.angle_alpha   90.00
_cell.angle_beta   90.00
_cell.angle_gamma   90.00
#
_symmetry.space_group_name_H-M   'P 1'
#
loop_
_entity.id
_entity.type
_entity.pdbx_description
1 polymer ?
#
loop_
_entity_poly.entity_id
_entity_poly.type
_entity_poly.pdbx_seq_one_letter_code
_entity_poly.pdbx_strand_id
1 'polypeptide(L)'
;MKKEKLYFLFVLCLLFLTSSCSKLIPTEFWTNYKTKLIVKNINDQGPYGGHRATYWKTRAENTFDSKNIIEFAKENGWVLTGKEKYNSESIKKWKIGNKLIFPLTFSGFKPKLDNDFTFENFPRWINSAVTIYKFKTNFITIEPGTDNSIEENGFILINENGTEMSVYNLWGE
;
A
#
# COMPACT_ATOMS: atom_id res chain seq x y z
N MET A 1 31.16 -23.83 -39.93
CA MET A 1 30.58 -22.46 -39.96
C MET A 1 29.06 -22.34 -39.76
N LYS A 2 28.20 -23.36 -40.06
CA LYS A 2 26.75 -23.27 -39.76
C LYS A 2 26.36 -23.63 -38.31
N LYS A 3 27.08 -24.57 -37.66
CA LYS A 3 26.78 -25.03 -36.29
C LYS A 3 27.11 -23.99 -35.21
N GLU A 4 28.18 -23.21 -35.39
CA GLU A 4 28.61 -22.16 -34.44
C GLU A 4 27.62 -20.99 -34.39
N LYS A 5 27.04 -20.60 -35.54
CA LYS A 5 26.01 -19.56 -35.60
C LYS A 5 24.71 -19.98 -34.91
N LEU A 6 24.38 -21.27 -34.96
CA LEU A 6 23.20 -21.83 -34.28
C LEU A 6 23.39 -21.87 -32.76
N TYR A 7 24.60 -22.19 -32.29
CA TYR A 7 24.94 -22.19 -30.87
C TYR A 7 24.93 -20.78 -30.28
N PHE A 8 25.45 -19.80 -31.02
CA PHE A 8 25.45 -18.39 -30.61
C PHE A 8 24.03 -17.82 -30.50
N LEU A 9 23.13 -18.19 -31.43
CA LEU A 9 21.72 -17.78 -31.39
C LEU A 9 20.98 -18.38 -30.18
N PHE A 10 21.32 -19.61 -29.79
CA PHE A 10 20.73 -20.30 -28.64
C PHE A 10 21.20 -19.69 -27.30
N VAL A 11 22.48 -19.36 -27.19
CA VAL A 11 23.04 -18.67 -26.01
C VAL A 11 22.45 -17.25 -25.87
N LEU A 12 22.27 -16.53 -26.99
CA LEU A 12 21.65 -15.20 -26.99
C LEU A 12 20.18 -15.26 -26.54
N CYS A 13 19.40 -16.26 -26.96
CA CYS A 13 18.02 -16.45 -26.49
C CYS A 13 17.94 -16.78 -24.99
N LEU A 14 18.90 -17.52 -24.45
CA LEU A 14 18.96 -17.85 -23.02
C LEU A 14 19.24 -16.63 -22.14
N LEU A 15 19.99 -15.64 -22.64
CA LEU A 15 20.25 -14.38 -21.92
C LEU A 15 19.01 -13.47 -21.84
N PHE A 16 18.06 -13.58 -22.77
CA PHE A 16 16.80 -12.81 -22.73
C PHE A 16 15.77 -13.39 -21.74
N LEU A 17 15.91 -14.66 -21.33
CA LEU A 17 14.96 -15.31 -20.41
C LEU A 17 15.23 -15.03 -18.92
N THR A 18 16.41 -14.51 -18.56
CA THR A 18 16.74 -14.17 -17.16
C THR A 18 16.44 -12.72 -16.80
N SER A 19 15.99 -11.91 -17.76
CA SER A 19 15.47 -10.55 -17.53
C SER A 19 13.97 -10.58 -17.26
N SER A 20 13.48 -11.58 -16.51
CA SER A 20 12.16 -11.47 -15.91
C SER A 20 12.26 -10.37 -14.86
N CYS A 21 11.92 -9.15 -15.27
CA CYS A 21 11.64 -8.05 -14.36
C CYS A 21 10.62 -8.59 -13.35
N SER A 22 11.08 -9.02 -12.18
CA SER A 22 10.18 -9.31 -11.08
C SER A 22 9.46 -7.99 -10.87
N LYS A 23 8.16 -7.95 -11.20
CA LYS A 23 7.33 -6.81 -10.84
C LYS A 23 7.35 -6.78 -9.32
N LEU A 24 8.32 -6.06 -8.76
CA LEU A 24 8.47 -5.82 -7.33
C LEU A 24 7.28 -4.96 -6.94
N ILE A 25 6.14 -5.58 -6.66
CA ILE A 25 4.95 -4.85 -6.21
C ILE A 25 5.37 -4.16 -4.90
N PRO A 26 5.15 -2.83 -4.74
CA PRO A 26 5.67 -2.02 -3.64
C PRO A 26 5.29 -2.51 -2.23
N THR A 27 4.37 -3.45 -2.15
CA THR A 27 3.65 -3.83 -0.93
C THR A 27 3.59 -5.34 -0.71
N GLU A 28 4.20 -6.16 -1.58
CA GLU A 28 4.10 -7.61 -1.46
C GLU A 28 4.67 -8.12 -0.14
N PHE A 29 5.73 -7.49 0.36
CA PHE A 29 6.35 -7.85 1.64
C PHE A 29 5.38 -7.80 2.83
N TRP A 30 4.30 -7.01 2.77
CA TRP A 30 3.28 -6.97 3.81
C TRP A 30 2.54 -8.30 3.99
N THR A 31 2.45 -9.17 2.98
CA THR A 31 1.78 -10.49 3.15
C THR A 31 2.50 -11.38 4.15
N ASN A 32 3.80 -11.17 4.30
CA ASN A 32 4.67 -11.97 5.16
C ASN A 32 4.74 -11.39 6.58
N TYR A 33 4.27 -10.16 6.78
CA TYR A 33 4.23 -9.53 8.09
C TYR A 33 3.10 -10.10 8.94
N LYS A 34 3.45 -10.82 10.01
CA LYS A 34 2.51 -11.40 11.00
C LYS A 34 1.29 -12.05 10.33
N THR A 35 1.52 -12.88 9.31
CA THR A 35 0.47 -13.43 8.40
C THR A 35 -0.72 -14.05 9.12
N LYS A 36 -0.50 -14.71 10.27
CA LYS A 36 -1.57 -15.33 11.08
C LYS A 36 -2.57 -14.33 11.67
N LEU A 37 -2.25 -13.03 11.67
CA LEU A 37 -3.10 -11.95 12.19
C LEU A 37 -3.83 -11.19 11.07
N ILE A 38 -3.60 -11.52 9.79
CA ILE A 38 -4.31 -10.92 8.67
C ILE A 38 -5.78 -11.34 8.69
N VAL A 39 -6.67 -10.35 8.63
CA VAL A 39 -8.13 -10.56 8.58
C VAL A 39 -8.68 -10.24 7.19
N LYS A 40 -8.14 -9.21 6.53
CA LYS A 40 -8.51 -8.82 5.15
C LYS A 40 -7.25 -8.45 4.36
N ASN A 41 -7.26 -8.75 3.08
CA ASN A 41 -6.20 -8.40 2.14
C ASN A 41 -6.87 -8.20 0.77
N ILE A 42 -6.82 -6.96 0.28
CA ILE A 42 -7.26 -6.54 -1.04
C ILE A 42 -5.99 -6.31 -1.84
N ASN A 43 -5.93 -6.92 -3.01
CA ASN A 43 -4.81 -6.83 -3.93
C ASN A 43 -5.37 -6.69 -5.35
N ASP A 44 -5.39 -5.47 -5.85
CA ASP A 44 -5.82 -5.18 -7.21
C ASP A 44 -4.62 -4.66 -8.00
N GLN A 45 -4.35 -5.31 -9.12
CA GLN A 45 -3.14 -5.15 -9.91
C GLN A 45 -3.54 -5.01 -11.37
N GLY A 46 -3.41 -3.79 -11.90
CA GLY A 46 -3.65 -3.46 -13.29
C GLY A 46 -2.35 -3.30 -14.09
N PRO A 47 -2.46 -3.23 -15.42
CA PRO A 47 -1.31 -2.95 -16.29
C PRO A 47 -0.72 -1.54 -16.10
N TYR A 48 -1.53 -0.59 -15.62
CA TYR A 48 -1.16 0.83 -15.49
C TYR A 48 -1.06 1.32 -14.04
N GLY A 49 -1.42 0.48 -13.08
CA GLY A 49 -1.49 0.88 -11.68
C GLY A 49 -2.16 -0.20 -10.84
N GLY A 50 -2.40 0.11 -9.58
CA GLY A 50 -3.10 -0.79 -8.70
C GLY A 50 -3.17 -0.26 -7.28
N HIS A 51 -3.86 -1.02 -6.44
CA HIS A 51 -3.99 -0.68 -5.05
C HIS A 51 -3.88 -1.92 -4.16
N ARG A 52 -3.46 -1.66 -2.93
CA ARG A 52 -3.44 -2.67 -1.89
C ARG A 52 -4.02 -2.13 -0.60
N ALA A 53 -4.80 -2.97 0.07
CA ALA A 53 -5.28 -2.71 1.40
C ALA A 53 -5.21 -3.98 2.24
N THR A 54 -4.45 -3.98 3.34
CA THR A 54 -4.33 -5.14 4.23
C THR A 54 -4.71 -4.74 5.65
N TYR A 55 -5.40 -5.63 6.36
CA TYR A 55 -5.89 -5.43 7.72
C TYR A 55 -5.46 -6.57 8.61
N TRP A 56 -4.91 -6.22 9.77
CA TRP A 56 -4.55 -7.15 10.82
C TRP A 56 -5.29 -6.83 12.11
N LYS A 57 -5.61 -7.88 12.85
CA LYS A 57 -6.27 -7.79 14.17
C LYS A 57 -5.72 -8.82 15.13
N THR A 58 -5.62 -8.43 16.39
CA THR A 58 -5.31 -9.32 17.51
C THR A 58 -6.13 -8.92 18.73
N ARG A 59 -6.10 -9.76 19.77
CA ARG A 59 -6.62 -9.42 21.10
C ARG A 59 -5.52 -8.91 22.03
N ALA A 60 -4.25 -9.17 21.73
CA ALA A 60 -3.13 -8.76 22.57
C ALA A 60 -2.75 -7.30 22.29
N GLU A 61 -2.79 -6.47 23.31
CA GLU A 61 -2.38 -5.06 23.23
C GLU A 61 -0.90 -4.93 22.86
N ASN A 62 -0.55 -3.80 22.24
CA ASN A 62 0.81 -3.46 21.80
C ASN A 62 1.45 -4.47 20.84
N THR A 63 0.67 -5.32 20.18
CA THR A 63 1.18 -6.27 19.18
C THR A 63 1.69 -5.55 17.93
N PHE A 64 1.00 -4.48 17.54
CA PHE A 64 1.36 -3.59 16.44
C PHE A 64 2.07 -2.36 17.01
N ASP A 65 3.32 -2.56 17.43
CA ASP A 65 4.18 -1.48 17.89
C ASP A 65 4.68 -0.61 16.72
N SER A 66 4.51 0.70 16.84
CA SER A 66 4.83 1.62 15.76
C SER A 66 6.31 1.69 15.41
N LYS A 67 7.23 1.51 16.37
CA LYS A 67 8.67 1.54 16.10
C LYS A 67 9.04 0.37 15.20
N ASN A 68 8.63 -0.84 15.58
CA ASN A 68 8.91 -2.06 14.81
C ASN A 68 8.27 -2.01 13.41
N ILE A 69 7.06 -1.46 13.29
CA ILE A 69 6.35 -1.35 12.00
C ILE A 69 7.03 -0.35 11.06
N ILE A 70 7.45 0.80 11.58
CA ILE A 70 8.19 1.80 10.79
C ILE A 70 9.54 1.23 10.35
N GLU A 71 10.24 0.53 11.22
CA GLU A 71 11.52 -0.11 10.92
C GLU A 71 11.35 -1.16 9.81
N PHE A 72 10.36 -2.05 9.95
CA PHE A 72 10.02 -3.03 8.91
C PHE A 72 9.67 -2.37 7.56
N ALA A 73 8.91 -1.27 7.57
CA ALA A 73 8.61 -0.53 6.34
C ALA A 73 9.89 0.05 5.70
N LYS A 74 10.78 0.64 6.51
CA LYS A 74 12.06 1.20 6.05
C LYS A 74 12.99 0.16 5.45
N GLU A 75 13.11 -1.01 6.07
CA GLU A 75 13.89 -2.13 5.56
C GLU A 75 13.40 -2.60 4.18
N ASN A 76 12.13 -2.36 3.86
CA ASN A 76 11.51 -2.67 2.57
C ASN A 76 11.39 -1.45 1.64
N GLY A 77 12.17 -0.39 1.89
CA GLY A 77 12.30 0.76 0.98
C GLY A 77 11.21 1.82 1.14
N TRP A 78 10.37 1.76 2.17
CA TRP A 78 9.41 2.83 2.45
C TRP A 78 10.05 3.92 3.31
N VAL A 79 9.94 5.17 2.87
CA VAL A 79 10.51 6.33 3.57
C VAL A 79 9.41 7.07 4.30
N LEU A 80 9.48 7.14 5.63
CA LEU A 80 8.51 7.86 6.45
C LEU A 80 8.56 9.37 6.14
N THR A 81 7.43 9.95 5.71
CA THR A 81 7.29 11.38 5.40
C THR A 81 6.52 12.14 6.46
N GLY A 82 5.62 11.46 7.19
CA GLY A 82 4.75 12.14 8.14
C GLY A 82 4.04 11.23 9.12
N LYS A 83 3.44 11.87 10.13
CA LYS A 83 2.65 11.22 11.17
C LYS A 83 1.51 12.13 11.58
N GLU A 84 0.29 11.59 11.64
CA GLU A 84 -0.89 12.33 12.07
C GLU A 84 -1.76 11.48 13.00
N LYS A 85 -2.44 12.12 13.95
CA LYS A 85 -3.36 11.45 14.88
C LYS A 85 -4.79 11.88 14.58
N TYR A 86 -5.70 10.92 14.58
CA TYR A 86 -7.12 11.14 14.39
C TYR A 86 -7.91 10.49 15.51
N ASN A 87 -8.76 11.27 16.17
CA ASN A 87 -9.66 10.74 17.18
C ASN A 87 -10.84 9.97 16.53
N SER A 88 -11.58 9.24 17.35
CA SER A 88 -12.74 8.46 16.90
C SER A 88 -13.84 9.29 16.23
N GLU A 89 -13.97 10.57 16.54
CA GLU A 89 -14.99 11.46 15.94
C GLU A 89 -14.62 11.88 14.53
N SER A 90 -13.35 12.18 14.29
CA SER A 90 -12.83 12.53 12.97
C SER A 90 -12.96 11.37 11.99
N ILE A 91 -12.57 10.16 12.39
CA ILE A 91 -12.64 8.98 11.50
C ILE A 91 -14.07 8.51 11.21
N LYS A 92 -15.03 8.80 12.10
CA LYS A 92 -16.46 8.50 11.86
C LYS A 92 -17.01 9.26 10.64
N LYS A 93 -16.36 10.37 10.26
CA LYS A 93 -16.69 11.15 9.06
C LYS A 93 -16.13 10.51 7.79
N TRP A 94 -15.19 9.56 7.89
CA TRP A 94 -14.64 8.84 6.74
C TRP A 94 -15.58 7.72 6.32
N LYS A 95 -16.67 8.13 5.67
CA LYS A 95 -17.69 7.26 5.09
C LYS A 95 -18.38 7.93 3.91
N ILE A 96 -18.75 7.13 2.91
CA ILE A 96 -19.62 7.54 1.80
C ILE A 96 -20.92 6.75 1.93
N GLY A 97 -22.03 7.45 2.19
CA GLY A 97 -23.26 6.82 2.64
C GLY A 97 -23.03 5.98 3.91
N ASN A 98 -23.23 4.67 3.79
CA ASN A 98 -23.02 3.70 4.87
C ASN A 98 -21.69 2.95 4.79
N LYS A 99 -20.89 3.15 3.73
CA LYS A 99 -19.59 2.47 3.56
C LYS A 99 -18.51 3.24 4.31
N LEU A 100 -17.77 2.55 5.19
CA LEU A 100 -16.61 3.13 5.87
C LEU A 100 -15.40 3.07 4.95
N ILE A 101 -14.75 4.20 4.72
CA ILE A 101 -13.64 4.31 3.77
C ILE A 101 -12.42 4.98 4.41
N PHE A 102 -11.24 4.63 3.92
CA PHE A 102 -10.00 5.34 4.19
C PHE A 102 -9.82 6.34 3.06
N PRO A 103 -9.65 7.65 3.36
CA PRO A 103 -9.79 8.66 2.34
C PRO A 103 -8.49 8.86 1.54
N LEU A 104 -8.15 7.85 0.74
CA LEU A 104 -7.05 7.86 -0.22
C LEU A 104 -7.61 7.85 -1.65
N THR A 105 -7.08 8.76 -2.48
CA THR A 105 -7.42 8.93 -3.90
C THR A 105 -6.15 9.06 -4.74
N PHE A 106 -6.31 9.13 -6.05
CA PHE A 106 -5.21 9.49 -6.96
C PHE A 106 -4.73 10.93 -6.81
N SER A 107 -5.48 11.80 -6.15
CA SER A 107 -5.02 13.13 -5.70
C SER A 107 -4.43 13.10 -4.28
N GLY A 108 -4.19 11.92 -3.70
CA GLY A 108 -3.57 11.71 -2.40
C GLY A 108 -4.56 11.49 -1.25
N PHE A 109 -4.04 11.47 -0.02
CA PHE A 109 -4.82 11.32 1.20
C PHE A 109 -5.52 12.62 1.59
N LYS A 110 -6.85 12.61 1.62
CA LYS A 110 -7.70 13.78 1.86
C LYS A 110 -8.72 13.50 2.99
N PRO A 111 -8.39 13.79 4.25
CA PRO A 111 -9.26 13.45 5.39
C PRO A 111 -10.62 14.19 5.40
N LYS A 112 -10.77 15.21 4.54
CA LYS A 112 -12.06 15.81 4.18
C LYS A 112 -12.52 15.16 2.88
N LEU A 113 -13.67 14.49 2.92
CA LEU A 113 -14.20 13.79 1.76
C LEU A 113 -14.75 14.79 0.75
N ASP A 114 -14.29 14.65 -0.49
CA ASP A 114 -14.90 15.24 -1.68
C ASP A 114 -15.72 14.16 -2.42
N ASN A 115 -16.40 14.53 -3.50
CA ASN A 115 -17.24 13.60 -4.30
C ASN A 115 -16.43 12.63 -5.20
N ASP A 116 -15.27 12.15 -4.73
CA ASP A 116 -14.43 11.23 -5.48
C ASP A 116 -14.89 9.76 -5.30
N PHE A 117 -15.09 9.03 -6.39
CA PHE A 117 -15.54 7.63 -6.33
C PHE A 117 -14.39 6.64 -6.06
N THR A 118 -13.13 7.08 -6.16
CA THR A 118 -11.94 6.23 -5.96
C THR A 118 -11.79 5.75 -4.51
N PHE A 119 -12.41 6.44 -3.56
CA PHE A 119 -12.46 6.04 -2.14
C PHE A 119 -13.09 4.65 -1.92
N GLU A 120 -13.90 4.15 -2.84
CA GLU A 120 -14.53 2.83 -2.70
C GLU A 120 -13.54 1.66 -2.65
N ASN A 121 -12.31 1.86 -3.17
CA ASN A 121 -11.25 0.84 -3.20
C ASN A 121 -10.52 0.68 -1.86
N PHE A 122 -10.70 1.62 -0.93
CA PHE A 122 -10.00 1.65 0.34
C PHE A 122 -10.99 1.57 1.51
N PRO A 123 -11.47 0.38 1.89
CA PRO A 123 -12.33 0.24 3.06
C PRO A 123 -11.57 0.58 4.35
N ARG A 124 -12.23 1.28 5.28
CA ARG A 124 -11.69 1.54 6.62
C ARG A 124 -12.17 0.48 7.60
N TRP A 125 -11.24 -0.29 8.14
CA TRP A 125 -11.54 -1.35 9.10
C TRP A 125 -11.46 -0.93 10.57
N ILE A 126 -10.57 0.02 10.90
CA ILE A 126 -10.36 0.48 12.27
C ILE A 126 -11.38 1.56 12.63
N ASN A 127 -12.13 1.35 13.72
CA ASN A 127 -13.24 2.20 14.17
C ASN A 127 -12.98 3.01 15.45
N SER A 128 -11.77 2.91 16.00
CA SER A 128 -11.27 3.70 17.13
C SER A 128 -10.25 4.73 16.64
N ALA A 129 -9.87 5.66 17.52
CA ALA A 129 -8.77 6.58 17.27
C ALA A 129 -7.52 5.87 16.72
N VAL A 130 -6.85 6.54 15.77
CA VAL A 130 -5.71 6.00 15.02
C VAL A 130 -4.57 7.00 14.95
N THR A 131 -3.37 6.44 14.85
CA THR A 131 -2.21 7.15 14.31
C THR A 131 -1.98 6.68 12.88
N ILE A 132 -1.83 7.63 11.96
CA ILE A 132 -1.47 7.41 10.57
C ILE A 132 0.00 7.73 10.39
N TYR A 133 0.74 6.81 9.82
CA TYR A 133 2.10 6.99 9.34
C TYR A 133 2.07 7.04 7.82
N LYS A 134 2.70 8.07 7.27
CA LYS A 134 2.70 8.39 5.85
C LYS A 134 4.06 8.10 5.27
N PHE A 135 4.08 7.47 4.10
CA PHE A 135 5.30 7.00 3.48
C PHE A 135 5.36 7.35 2.01
N LYS A 136 6.56 7.70 1.56
CA LYS A 136 6.98 7.57 0.16
C LYS A 136 7.40 6.12 -0.09
N THR A 137 6.86 5.53 -1.15
CA THR A 137 7.24 4.18 -1.59
C THR A 137 8.15 4.24 -2.82
N ASN A 138 8.60 3.09 -3.32
CA ASN A 138 9.38 3.01 -4.56
C ASN A 138 8.54 3.24 -5.83
N PHE A 139 7.23 3.44 -5.68
CA PHE A 139 6.29 3.67 -6.76
C PHE A 139 5.61 5.00 -6.54
N ILE A 140 5.16 5.63 -7.62
CA ILE A 140 4.38 6.86 -7.59
C ILE A 140 2.93 6.57 -7.94
N THR A 141 2.03 7.41 -7.45
CA THR A 141 0.67 7.52 -7.98
C THR A 141 0.64 8.63 -9.01
N ILE A 142 -0.11 8.48 -10.10
CA ILE A 142 -0.31 9.51 -11.12
C ILE A 142 -1.79 9.87 -11.09
N GLU A 143 -2.10 11.16 -10.98
CA GLU A 143 -3.48 11.62 -11.04
C GLU A 143 -4.04 11.48 -12.47
N PRO A 144 -5.12 10.71 -12.70
CA PRO A 144 -5.60 10.39 -14.04
C PRO A 144 -5.84 11.59 -14.94
N GLY A 145 -5.36 11.51 -16.17
CA GLY A 145 -5.47 12.59 -17.15
C GLY A 145 -4.61 13.84 -16.85
N THR A 146 -3.63 13.72 -15.95
CA THR A 146 -2.66 14.78 -15.63
C THR A 146 -1.24 14.21 -15.59
N ASP A 147 -0.24 15.10 -15.52
CA ASP A 147 1.15 14.72 -15.24
C ASP A 147 1.51 14.85 -13.74
N ASN A 148 0.51 15.02 -12.88
CA ASN A 148 0.73 15.21 -11.45
C ASN A 148 1.09 13.88 -10.79
N SER A 149 2.34 13.76 -10.33
CA SER A 149 2.82 12.62 -9.57
C SER A 149 2.69 12.83 -8.07
N ILE A 150 2.21 11.82 -7.35
CA ILE A 150 2.12 11.79 -5.89
C ILE A 150 3.05 10.72 -5.34
N GLU A 151 4.01 11.17 -4.53
CA GLU A 151 5.00 10.31 -3.91
C GLU A 151 4.55 9.78 -2.53
N GLU A 152 3.74 10.55 -1.78
CA GLU A 152 3.14 10.08 -0.53
C GLU A 152 1.94 9.19 -0.84
N ASN A 153 2.22 7.90 -1.04
CA ASN A 153 1.22 6.93 -1.49
C ASN A 153 1.15 5.67 -0.62
N GLY A 154 1.96 5.56 0.44
CA GLY A 154 1.91 4.46 1.41
C GLY A 154 1.41 4.94 2.77
N PHE A 155 0.45 4.24 3.37
CA PHE A 155 -0.15 4.62 4.64
C PHE A 155 -0.24 3.43 5.57
N ILE A 156 0.14 3.63 6.84
CA ILE A 156 -0.03 2.64 7.91
C ILE A 156 -0.85 3.26 9.02
N LEU A 157 -1.94 2.59 9.39
CA LEU A 157 -2.82 2.98 10.48
C LEU A 157 -2.64 2.01 11.63
N ILE A 158 -2.50 2.53 12.84
CA ILE A 158 -2.46 1.75 14.07
C ILE A 158 -3.44 2.36 15.06
N ASN A 159 -4.29 1.55 15.68
CA ASN A 159 -5.15 2.03 16.76
C ASN A 159 -4.37 2.32 18.05
N GLU A 160 -4.96 3.08 18.98
CA GLU A 160 -4.25 3.51 20.21
C GLU A 160 -3.67 2.34 21.03
N ASN A 161 -4.36 1.20 21.08
CA ASN A 161 -3.93 0.05 21.88
C ASN A 161 -2.98 -0.90 21.12
N GLY A 162 -2.66 -0.62 19.86
CA GLY A 162 -1.82 -1.48 19.03
C GLY A 162 -2.40 -2.88 18.78
N THR A 163 -3.73 -3.03 18.82
CA THR A 163 -4.45 -4.29 18.56
C THR A 163 -4.94 -4.43 17.13
N GLU A 164 -4.96 -3.33 16.38
CA GLU A 164 -5.38 -3.27 14.98
C GLU A 164 -4.37 -2.47 14.16
N MET A 165 -4.07 -2.99 12.96
CA MET A 165 -3.23 -2.31 11.99
C MET A 165 -3.88 -2.39 10.61
N SER A 166 -3.78 -1.34 9.80
CA SER A 166 -4.11 -1.39 8.38
C SER A 166 -3.01 -0.75 7.55
N VAL A 167 -2.77 -1.29 6.36
CA VAL A 167 -1.84 -0.73 5.38
C VAL A 167 -2.61 -0.44 4.10
N TYR A 168 -2.42 0.75 3.54
CA TYR A 168 -2.99 1.15 2.26
C TYR A 168 -1.88 1.65 1.35
N ASN A 169 -1.98 1.32 0.08
CA ASN A 169 -1.08 1.84 -0.95
C ASN A 169 -1.79 1.94 -2.29
N LEU A 170 -1.47 3.01 -3.02
CA LEU A 170 -1.94 3.29 -4.37
C LEU A 170 -0.72 3.56 -5.25
N TRP A 171 -0.71 3.09 -6.49
CA TRP A 171 0.33 3.43 -7.45
C TRP A 171 -0.19 3.37 -8.87
N GLY A 172 0.55 4.00 -9.78
CA GLY A 172 0.17 4.13 -11.18
C GLY A 172 -1.03 5.06 -11.38
N GLU A 173 -1.71 4.85 -12.52
CA GLU A 173 -2.91 5.57 -12.97
C GLU A 173 -4.14 4.67 -12.95
#